data_AF-A0A7K9LWE2-F1
#
_entry.id   AF-A0A7K9LWE2-F1
#
_cell.length_a   1.000
_cell.length_b   1.000
_cell.length_c   1.000
_cell.angle_alpha   90.00
_cell.angle_beta   90.00
_cell.angle_gamma   90.00
#
_symmetry.space_group_name_H-M   'P 1'
#
loop_
_entity.id
_entity.type
_entity.pdbx_description
1 polymer ?
#
loop_
_entity_poly.entity_id
_entity_poly.type
_entity_poly.pdbx_seq_one_letter_code
_entity_poly.pdbx_strand_id
1 'polypeptide(L)'
;MDQEVDEVARVLLQKMGDSSEFIQKAANQSLGTMVGSVTPARAMTAFMASGVQHRNVLVRKCAAEHLLTAMEQIGAEKLLSGTRDSTELLVRTLVKLAQDSHQDTRCYGRKMMNILMSHQKFERYLKQCVPSRDL
;
A
#
# COMPACT_ATOMS: atom_id res chain seq x y z
N MET A 1 -4.63 -20.10 -5.81
CA MET A 1 -3.64 -19.01 -5.93
C MET A 1 -4.14 -17.67 -5.38
N ASP A 2 -5.16 -17.02 -5.92
CA ASP A 2 -5.53 -15.66 -5.44
C ASP A 2 -5.97 -15.59 -3.97
N GLN A 3 -6.80 -16.54 -3.52
CA GLN A 3 -7.25 -16.61 -2.13
C GLN A 3 -6.13 -17.01 -1.15
N GLU A 4 -5.13 -17.75 -1.64
CA GLU A 4 -3.98 -18.18 -0.83
C GLU A 4 -3.08 -16.99 -0.49
N VAL A 5 -2.87 -16.06 -1.43
CA VAL A 5 -2.06 -14.85 -1.17
C VAL A 5 -2.71 -13.97 -0.11
N ASP A 6 -4.03 -13.79 -0.17
CA ASP A 6 -4.76 -13.00 0.82
C ASP A 6 -4.68 -13.62 2.21
N GLU A 7 -4.80 -14.94 2.29
CA GLU A 7 -4.70 -15.66 3.55
C GLU A 7 -3.27 -15.65 4.12
N VAL A 8 -2.26 -15.87 3.28
CA VAL A 8 -0.84 -15.80 3.68
C VAL A 8 -0.49 -14.39 4.17
N ALA A 9 -0.87 -13.35 3.42
CA ALA A 9 -0.63 -11.97 3.82
C ALA A 9 -1.29 -11.68 5.17
N ARG A 10 -2.56 -12.07 5.35
CA ARG A 10 -3.31 -11.89 6.60
C ARG A 10 -2.64 -12.58 7.79
N VAL A 11 -2.28 -13.86 7.65
CA VAL A 11 -1.67 -14.64 8.74
C VAL A 11 -0.30 -14.08 9.12
N LEU A 12 0.55 -13.76 8.15
CA LEU A 12 1.88 -13.21 8.43
C LEU A 12 1.80 -11.79 9.01
N LEU A 13 0.89 -10.94 8.51
CA LEU A 13 0.65 -9.62 9.07
C LEU A 13 0.19 -9.69 10.53
N GLN A 14 -0.63 -10.67 10.91
CA GLN A 14 -0.99 -10.88 12.32
C GLN A 14 0.22 -11.16 13.20
N LYS A 15 1.25 -11.84 12.68
CA LYS A 15 2.50 -12.11 13.39
C LYS A 15 3.38 -10.88 13.60
N MET A 16 3.15 -9.79 12.87
CA MET A 16 3.79 -8.50 13.17
C MET A 16 3.30 -7.88 14.49
N GLY A 17 2.16 -8.36 15.04
CA GLY A 17 1.65 -7.94 16.34
C GLY A 17 2.14 -8.79 17.52
N ASP A 18 3.02 -9.76 17.29
CA ASP A 18 3.58 -10.61 18.34
C ASP A 18 4.52 -9.83 19.26
N SER A 19 4.73 -10.25 20.52
CA SER A 19 5.70 -9.63 21.42
C SER A 19 7.15 -9.99 21.08
N SER A 20 7.37 -11.10 20.39
CA SER A 20 8.71 -11.59 20.02
C SER A 20 9.22 -10.91 18.75
N GLU A 21 10.29 -10.12 18.88
CA GLU A 21 10.97 -9.50 17.74
C GLU A 21 11.45 -10.55 16.71
N PHE A 22 11.85 -11.74 17.18
CA PHE A 22 12.24 -12.84 16.30
C PHE A 22 11.07 -13.28 15.39
N ILE A 23 9.87 -13.41 15.95
CA ILE A 23 8.66 -13.78 15.19
C ILE A 23 8.28 -12.65 14.24
N GLN A 24 8.31 -11.39 14.69
CA GLN A 24 8.05 -10.23 13.85
C GLN A 24 9.01 -10.18 12.65
N LYS A 25 10.31 -10.39 12.88
CA LYS A 25 11.33 -10.37 11.82
C LYS A 25 11.14 -11.50 10.82
N ALA A 26 10.87 -12.71 11.28
CA ALA A 26 10.59 -13.86 10.42
C ALA A 26 9.34 -13.60 9.57
N ALA A 27 8.26 -13.08 10.17
CA ALA A 27 7.04 -12.74 9.44
C ALA A 27 7.28 -11.66 8.38
N ASN A 28 8.04 -10.61 8.70
CA ASN A 28 8.38 -9.55 7.74
C ASN A 28 9.18 -10.10 6.55
N GLN A 29 10.14 -10.98 6.81
CA GLN A 29 10.93 -11.63 5.76
C GLN A 29 10.06 -12.53 4.87
N SER A 30 9.19 -13.34 5.47
CA SER A 30 8.25 -14.20 4.71
C SER A 30 7.29 -13.38 3.84
N LEU A 31 6.82 -12.23 4.32
CA LEU A 31 6.01 -11.30 3.52
C LEU A 31 6.80 -10.75 2.33
N GLY A 32 8.08 -10.40 2.54
CA GLY A 32 8.96 -9.97 1.44
C GLY A 32 9.16 -11.06 0.39
N THR A 33 9.36 -12.32 0.81
CA THR A 33 9.44 -13.47 -0.11
C THR A 33 8.13 -13.67 -0.87
N MET A 34 6.98 -13.54 -0.21
CA MET A 34 5.67 -13.63 -0.86
C MET A 34 5.49 -12.54 -1.92
N VAL A 35 5.88 -11.28 -1.64
CA VAL A 35 5.85 -10.19 -2.63
C VAL A 35 6.67 -10.54 -3.87
N GLY A 36 7.84 -11.16 -3.68
CA GLY A 36 8.70 -11.58 -4.78
C GLY A 36 8.22 -12.78 -5.58
N SER A 37 7.25 -13.57 -5.06
CA SER A 37 6.77 -14.79 -5.71
C SER A 37 5.44 -14.62 -6.45
N VAL A 38 4.77 -13.48 -6.30
CA VAL A 38 3.46 -13.19 -6.92
C VAL A 38 3.54 -11.95 -7.81
N THR A 39 2.47 -11.68 -8.57
CA THR A 39 2.43 -10.44 -9.36
C THR A 39 2.34 -9.22 -8.43
N PRO A 40 3.00 -8.09 -8.77
CA PRO A 40 2.96 -6.89 -7.92
C PRO A 40 1.53 -6.38 -7.64
N ALA A 41 0.63 -6.48 -8.64
CA ALA A 41 -0.76 -6.10 -8.50
C ALA A 41 -1.53 -6.98 -7.49
N ARG A 42 -1.22 -8.29 -7.45
CA ARG A 42 -1.81 -9.22 -6.48
C ARG A 42 -1.32 -8.94 -5.07
N ALA A 43 -0.02 -8.70 -4.90
CA ALA A 43 0.55 -8.31 -3.60
C ALA A 43 -0.08 -7.00 -3.10
N MET A 44 -0.15 -5.98 -3.96
CA MET A 44 -0.78 -4.69 -3.64
C MET A 44 -2.22 -4.87 -3.13
N THR A 45 -3.02 -5.67 -3.84
CA THR A 45 -4.42 -5.94 -3.46
C THR A 45 -4.52 -6.58 -2.07
N ALA A 46 -3.66 -7.57 -1.78
CA ALA A 46 -3.65 -8.27 -0.49
C ALA A 46 -3.33 -7.33 0.69
N PHE A 47 -2.32 -6.45 0.53
CA PHE A 47 -1.93 -5.49 1.57
C PHE A 47 -2.95 -4.37 1.77
N MET A 48 -3.57 -3.88 0.68
CA MET A 48 -4.65 -2.89 0.76
C MET A 48 -5.87 -3.43 1.51
N ALA A 49 -6.18 -4.72 1.36
CA ALA A 49 -7.30 -5.36 2.02
C ALA A 49 -7.07 -5.62 3.52
N SER A 50 -5.88 -6.08 3.91
CA SER A 50 -5.67 -6.66 5.24
C SER A 50 -4.70 -5.88 6.15
N GLY A 51 -3.84 -5.01 5.60
CA GLY A 51 -2.72 -4.45 6.34
C GLY A 51 -2.86 -2.97 6.69
N VAL A 52 -3.16 -2.14 5.70
CA VAL A 52 -3.06 -0.66 5.82
C VAL A 52 -4.06 -0.03 6.79
N GLN A 53 -5.15 -0.74 7.13
CA GLN A 53 -6.18 -0.26 8.06
C GLN A 53 -6.13 -0.95 9.43
N HIS A 54 -5.10 -1.75 9.70
CA HIS A 54 -5.02 -2.54 10.93
C HIS A 54 -4.83 -1.67 12.19
N ARG A 55 -5.38 -2.09 13.34
CA ARG A 55 -5.30 -1.32 14.59
C ARG A 55 -3.87 -1.26 15.16
N ASN A 56 -3.12 -2.35 15.03
CA ASN A 56 -1.72 -2.43 15.46
C ASN A 56 -0.80 -1.65 14.50
N VAL A 57 0.01 -0.76 15.08
CA VAL A 57 0.96 0.12 14.38
C VAL A 57 2.02 -0.63 13.58
N LEU A 58 2.60 -1.70 14.14
CA LEU A 58 3.66 -2.48 13.48
C LEU A 58 3.14 -3.24 12.27
N VAL A 59 1.88 -3.72 12.35
CA VAL A 59 1.20 -4.34 11.22
C VAL A 59 1.03 -3.34 10.06
N ARG A 60 0.59 -2.10 10.37
CA ARG A 60 0.46 -1.05 9.34
C ARG A 60 1.81 -0.65 8.76
N LYS A 61 2.86 -0.53 9.57
CA LYS A 61 4.22 -0.24 9.12
C LYS A 61 4.71 -1.30 8.13
N CYS A 62 4.57 -2.58 8.48
CA CYS A 62 4.99 -3.70 7.64
C CYS A 62 4.18 -3.77 6.34
N ALA A 63 2.86 -3.60 6.42
CA ALA A 63 2.02 -3.56 5.23
C ALA A 63 2.40 -2.41 4.29
N ALA A 64 2.68 -1.22 4.83
CA ALA A 64 3.08 -0.05 4.05
C ALA A 64 4.47 -0.22 3.38
N GLU A 65 5.40 -0.90 4.04
CA GLU A 65 6.72 -1.25 3.50
C GLU A 65 6.58 -2.14 2.25
N HIS A 66 5.85 -3.25 2.35
CA HIS A 66 5.65 -4.18 1.24
C HIS A 66 4.74 -3.62 0.14
N LEU A 67 3.76 -2.80 0.51
CA LEU A 67 2.92 -2.07 -0.44
C LEU A 67 3.74 -1.10 -1.29
N LEU A 68 4.70 -0.39 -0.70
CA LEU A 68 5.62 0.48 -1.45
C LEU A 68 6.41 -0.33 -2.47
N THR A 69 7.00 -1.47 -2.08
CA THR A 69 7.74 -2.34 -3.00
C THR A 69 6.88 -2.79 -4.18
N ALA A 70 5.65 -3.22 -3.93
CA ALA A 70 4.71 -3.60 -4.98
C ALA A 70 4.39 -2.42 -5.91
N MET A 71 4.15 -1.23 -5.36
CA MET A 71 3.85 -0.03 -6.15
C MET A 71 5.04 0.45 -6.99
N GLU A 72 6.25 0.40 -6.47
CA GLU A 72 7.48 0.71 -7.22
C GLU A 72 7.63 -0.21 -8.44
N GLN A 73 7.31 -1.50 -8.29
CA GLN A 73 7.33 -2.47 -9.38
C GLN A 73 6.21 -2.28 -10.41
N ILE A 74 5.01 -1.85 -9.98
CA ILE A 74 3.89 -1.57 -10.89
C ILE A 74 4.17 -0.30 -11.71
N GLY A 75 4.71 0.73 -11.06
CA GLY A 75 4.97 2.03 -11.65
C GLY A 75 3.73 2.91 -11.76
N ALA A 76 3.96 4.23 -11.71
CA ALA A 76 2.91 5.25 -11.67
C ALA A 76 1.93 5.17 -12.85
N GLU A 77 2.44 4.86 -14.05
CA GLU A 77 1.60 4.80 -15.24
C GLU A 77 0.48 3.76 -15.09
N LYS A 78 0.81 2.54 -14.66
CA LYS A 78 -0.15 1.45 -14.48
C LYS A 78 -1.06 1.71 -13.29
N LEU A 79 -0.52 2.22 -12.18
CA LEU A 79 -1.29 2.58 -10.98
C LEU A 79 -2.39 3.61 -11.29
N LEU A 80 -2.13 4.52 -12.22
CA LEU A 80 -3.04 5.61 -12.62
C LEU A 80 -3.87 5.29 -13.88
N SER A 81 -3.79 4.06 -14.39
CA SER A 81 -4.56 3.63 -15.58
C SER A 81 -5.88 2.92 -15.22
N GLY A 82 -6.20 2.79 -13.93
CA GLY A 82 -7.46 2.24 -13.46
C GLY A 82 -8.66 3.17 -13.66
N THR A 83 -9.82 2.75 -13.15
CA THR A 83 -11.01 3.61 -13.09
C THR A 83 -10.78 4.76 -12.11
N ARG A 84 -11.52 5.87 -12.29
CA ARG A 84 -11.47 7.01 -11.36
C ARG A 84 -11.64 6.58 -9.90
N ASP A 85 -12.61 5.71 -9.62
CA ASP A 85 -12.91 5.26 -8.27
C ASP A 85 -11.77 4.41 -7.68
N SER A 86 -11.11 3.58 -8.50
CA SER A 86 -9.93 2.82 -8.05
C SER A 86 -8.73 3.71 -7.76
N THR A 87 -8.50 4.74 -8.59
CA THR A 87 -7.45 5.75 -8.35
C THR A 87 -7.77 6.57 -7.11
N GLU A 88 -9.02 6.95 -6.91
CA GLU A 88 -9.46 7.68 -5.71
C GLU A 88 -9.24 6.86 -4.44
N LEU A 89 -9.64 5.57 -4.44
CA LEU A 89 -9.40 4.67 -3.32
C LEU A 89 -7.90 4.53 -3.00
N LEU A 90 -7.08 4.37 -4.04
CA LEU A 90 -5.62 4.32 -3.89
C LEU A 90 -5.12 5.61 -3.23
N VAL A 91 -5.43 6.78 -3.80
CA VAL A 91 -4.98 8.08 -3.28
C VAL A 91 -5.44 8.29 -1.84
N ARG A 92 -6.71 8.02 -1.51
CA ARG A 92 -7.22 8.10 -0.13
C ARG A 92 -6.43 7.21 0.83
N THR A 93 -6.11 5.99 0.40
CA THR A 93 -5.31 5.05 1.20
C THR A 93 -3.90 5.57 1.45
N LEU A 94 -3.23 6.09 0.42
CA LEU A 94 -1.86 6.61 0.54
C LEU A 94 -1.79 7.88 1.38
N VAL A 95 -2.77 8.77 1.25
CA VAL A 95 -2.90 9.96 2.11
C VAL A 95 -3.06 9.54 3.57
N LYS A 96 -3.89 8.54 3.85
CA LYS A 96 -4.05 7.99 5.21
C LYS A 96 -2.72 7.45 5.76
N LEU A 97 -1.94 6.72 4.95
CA LEU A 97 -0.62 6.23 5.35
C LEU A 97 0.38 7.38 5.57
N ALA A 98 0.37 8.40 4.70
CA ALA A 98 1.23 9.58 4.82
C ALA A 98 0.94 10.41 6.09
N GLN A 99 -0.26 10.27 6.67
CA GLN A 99 -0.71 10.90 7.91
C GLN A 99 -0.74 9.93 9.10
N ASP A 100 -0.20 8.72 8.97
CA ASP A 100 -0.21 7.71 10.04
C ASP A 100 0.48 8.20 11.33
N SER A 101 0.09 7.65 12.48
CA SER A 101 0.74 7.93 13.77
C SER A 101 2.22 7.53 13.80
N HIS A 102 2.63 6.52 13.04
CA HIS A 102 4.00 5.99 13.03
C HIS A 102 4.87 6.63 11.94
N GLN A 103 6.09 7.04 12.31
CA GLN A 103 6.98 7.80 11.42
C GLN A 103 7.34 7.05 10.14
N ASP A 104 7.69 5.77 10.22
CA ASP A 104 8.05 4.99 9.03
C ASP A 104 6.87 4.79 8.10
N THR A 105 5.68 4.54 8.66
CA THR A 105 4.44 4.39 7.88
C THR A 105 4.16 5.67 7.10
N ARG A 106 4.34 6.84 7.73
CA ARG A 106 4.26 8.14 7.04
C ARG A 106 5.30 8.28 5.94
N CYS A 107 6.53 7.82 6.19
CA CYS A 107 7.61 7.85 5.20
C CYS A 107 7.23 7.03 3.95
N TYR A 108 6.75 5.79 4.13
CA TYR A 108 6.29 4.96 3.02
C TYR A 108 5.10 5.58 2.30
N GLY A 109 4.10 6.09 3.03
CA GLY A 109 2.95 6.79 2.44
C GLY A 109 3.36 7.96 1.54
N ARG A 110 4.30 8.80 2.01
CA ARG A 110 4.83 9.91 1.21
C ARG A 110 5.61 9.44 -0.01
N LYS A 111 6.42 8.38 0.11
CA LYS A 111 7.14 7.80 -1.05
C LYS A 111 6.15 7.30 -2.12
N MET A 112 5.10 6.58 -1.70
CA MET A 112 4.05 6.12 -2.61
C MET A 112 3.30 7.28 -3.27
N MET A 113 2.99 8.35 -2.53
CA MET A 113 2.42 9.57 -3.13
C MET A 113 3.36 10.22 -4.13
N ASN A 114 4.67 10.26 -3.87
CA ASN A 114 5.67 10.78 -4.81
C ASN A 114 5.74 9.96 -6.10
N ILE A 115 5.56 8.63 -6.04
CA ILE A 115 5.44 7.79 -7.23
C ILE A 115 4.26 8.25 -8.09
N LEU A 116 3.10 8.53 -7.50
CA LEU A 116 1.95 9.00 -8.27
C LEU A 116 2.17 10.41 -8.82
N MET A 117 2.66 11.33 -7.98
CA MET A 117 2.85 12.74 -8.33
C MET A 117 3.87 12.97 -9.44
N SER A 118 4.83 12.06 -9.65
CA SER A 118 5.83 12.17 -10.71
C SER A 118 5.27 11.92 -12.11
N HIS A 119 4.00 11.50 -12.24
CA HIS A 119 3.41 11.11 -13.52
C HIS A 119 2.27 12.04 -13.96
N GLN A 120 2.28 12.44 -15.23
CA GLN A 120 1.30 13.38 -15.83
C GLN A 120 -0.18 12.95 -15.70
N LYS A 121 -0.45 11.63 -15.60
CA LYS A 121 -1.82 11.12 -15.38
C LYS A 121 -2.37 11.57 -14.02
N PHE A 122 -1.52 11.78 -13.03
CA PHE A 122 -1.94 12.24 -11.72
C PHE A 122 -2.43 13.69 -11.76
N GLU A 123 -1.75 14.56 -12.51
CA GLU A 123 -2.21 15.93 -12.73
C GLU A 123 -3.60 15.97 -13.40
N ARG A 124 -3.84 15.10 -14.39
CA ARG A 124 -5.16 14.96 -15.03
C ARG A 124 -6.22 14.49 -14.04
N TYR A 125 -5.89 13.50 -13.21
CA TYR A 125 -6.77 13.04 -12.13
C TYR A 125 -7.13 14.18 -11.18
N LEU A 126 -6.16 15.00 -10.75
CA LEU A 126 -6.42 16.15 -9.88
C LEU A 126 -7.36 17.18 -10.52
N LYS A 127 -7.15 17.53 -11.80
CA LYS A 127 -8.03 18.46 -12.53
C LYS A 127 -9.47 17.97 -12.61
N GLN A 128 -9.69 16.65 -12.67
CA GLN A 128 -11.02 16.06 -12.67
C GLN A 128 -11.67 16.01 -11.27
N CYS A 129 -10.88 16.08 -10.21
CA CYS A 129 -11.37 16.06 -8.83
C CYS A 129 -11.81 17.46 -8.34
N VAL A 130 -11.32 18.54 -8.94
CA VAL A 130 -11.75 19.91 -8.62
C VAL A 130 -13.16 20.10 -9.20
N PRO A 131 -14.21 20.30 -8.38
CA PRO A 131 -15.52 20.68 -8.88
C PRO A 131 -15.37 21.99 -9.66
N SER A 132 -16.02 22.11 -10.82
CA SER A 132 -16.13 23.33 -11.60
C SER A 132 -17.04 24.37 -10.93
N ARG A 133 -16.78 24.66 -9.65
CA ARG A 133 -17.45 25.68 -8.84
C ARG A 133 -16.36 26.53 -8.22
N ASP A 134 -15.95 27.54 -8.98
CA ASP A 134 -15.40 28.82 -8.52
C ASP A 134 -15.08 29.65 -9.78
N LEU A 135 -16.14 30.09 -10.46
CA LEU A 135 -16.16 31.22 -11.40
C LEU A 135 -17.48 31.97 -11.20
#